data_AF-A0A3M1EW13-F1
#
_entry.id   AF-A0A3M1EW13-F1
#
_cell.length_a   1.000
_cell.length_b   1.000
_cell.length_c   1.000
_cell.angle_alpha   90.00
_cell.angle_beta   90.00
_cell.angle_gamma   90.00
#
_symmetry.space_group_name_H-M   'P 1'
#
loop_
_entity.id
_entity.type
_entity.pdbx_description
1 polymer ?
#
loop_
_entity_poly.entity_id
_entity_poly.type
_entity_poly.pdbx_seq_one_letter_code
_entity_poly.pdbx_strand_id
1 'polypeptide(L)'
;MDAQGMESAGRKNVACPACRSINRRDADLCEACGAPLSGSERQRESTDELYEDAQITPVERYSLASSEVDARRSEGLKPGMVLAGRYEIEAEIAEGGMGKLYKAWDRTVEEVVVLKVIRPDLKERRDLLVRFRNEIKLARKLTHPNIARIHDIATADGFDFITMSY
;
A
#
# COMPACT_ATOMS: atom_id res chain seq x y z
N MET A 1 15.27 -55.19 20.05
CA MET A 1 16.51 -55.10 19.27
C MET A 1 16.23 -54.47 17.93
N ASP A 2 16.29 -53.16 17.72
CA ASP A 2 16.00 -51.98 18.53
C ASP A 2 15.75 -50.86 17.52
N ALA A 3 14.87 -49.94 17.88
CA ALA A 3 14.68 -48.67 17.19
C ALA A 3 15.91 -47.77 17.36
N GLN A 4 16.08 -46.79 16.44
CA GLN A 4 16.82 -45.51 16.52
C GLN A 4 17.79 -45.34 15.34
N GLY A 5 17.91 -44.20 14.69
CA GLY A 5 17.30 -42.90 14.97
C GLY A 5 17.42 -42.02 13.73
N MET A 6 16.31 -41.39 13.36
CA MET A 6 16.29 -40.26 12.44
C MET A 6 17.03 -39.10 13.12
N GLU A 7 18.24 -38.81 12.69
CA GLU A 7 18.98 -37.61 13.10
C GLU A 7 18.19 -36.37 12.68
N SER A 8 17.46 -35.82 13.64
CA SER A 8 16.82 -34.52 13.58
C SER A 8 17.91 -33.45 13.51
N ALA A 9 18.32 -33.10 12.30
CA ALA A 9 19.15 -31.94 12.04
C ALA A 9 18.49 -30.69 12.65
N GLY A 10 19.06 -30.20 13.75
CA GLY A 10 18.59 -29.03 14.48
C GLY A 10 18.50 -27.82 13.55
N ARG A 11 17.27 -27.45 13.19
CA ARG A 11 16.99 -26.30 12.33
C ARG A 11 17.34 -25.03 13.11
N LYS A 12 18.47 -24.41 12.76
CA LYS A 12 18.84 -23.09 13.27
C LYS A 12 17.82 -22.09 12.76
N ASN A 13 17.05 -21.46 13.64
CA ASN A 13 16.06 -20.44 13.29
C ASN A 13 16.71 -19.05 13.17
N VAL A 14 16.07 -18.14 12.43
CA VAL A 14 16.49 -16.73 12.33
C VAL A 14 15.43 -15.85 12.98
N ALA A 15 15.87 -14.93 13.85
CA ALA A 15 14.97 -13.97 14.47
C ALA A 15 14.76 -12.79 13.52
N CYS A 16 13.50 -12.38 13.35
CA CYS A 16 13.19 -11.21 12.56
C CYS A 16 13.75 -9.93 13.21
N PRO A 17 14.50 -9.09 12.49
CA PRO A 17 15.04 -7.85 13.05
C PRO A 17 13.95 -6.83 13.38
N ALA A 18 12.77 -6.93 12.75
CA ALA A 18 11.66 -5.99 12.92
C ALA A 18 10.74 -6.35 14.10
N CYS A 19 10.28 -7.60 14.20
CA CYS A 19 9.29 -8.01 15.20
C CYS A 19 9.79 -9.10 16.16
N ARG A 20 11.03 -9.56 16.00
CA ARG A 20 11.67 -10.62 16.79
C ARG A 20 11.01 -11.99 16.72
N SER A 21 10.03 -12.18 15.84
CA SER A 21 9.47 -13.51 15.57
C SER A 21 10.54 -14.46 15.05
N ILE A 22 10.45 -15.71 15.49
CA ILE A 22 11.37 -16.78 15.10
C ILE A 22 10.86 -17.38 13.80
N ASN A 23 11.69 -17.32 12.76
CA ASN A 23 11.37 -17.80 11.43
C ASN A 23 12.36 -18.89 11.01
N ARG A 24 11.97 -19.65 9.98
CA ARG A 24 12.90 -20.58 9.34
C ARG A 24 14.05 -19.79 8.70
N ARG A 25 15.26 -20.35 8.73
CA ARG A 25 16.45 -19.69 8.19
C ARG A 25 16.40 -19.49 6.67
N ASP A 26 15.65 -20.32 5.94
CA ASP A 26 15.44 -20.21 4.50
C ASP A 26 14.26 -19.30 4.14
N ALA A 27 13.59 -18.69 5.12
CA ALA A 27 12.51 -17.77 4.83
C ALA A 27 13.09 -16.43 4.37
N ASP A 28 12.74 -16.02 3.15
CA ASP A 28 13.08 -14.69 2.61
C ASP A 28 12.35 -13.56 3.36
N LEU A 29 11.20 -13.88 3.96
CA LEU A 29 10.30 -12.95 4.64
C LEU A 29 9.84 -13.53 5.98
N CYS A 30 9.64 -12.65 6.95
CA CYS A 30 9.06 -13.01 8.24
C CYS A 30 7.58 -13.41 8.09
N GLU A 31 7.21 -14.59 8.58
CA GLU A 31 5.83 -15.10 8.52
C GLU A 31 4.88 -14.29 9.42
N ALA A 32 5.39 -13.68 10.49
CA ALA A 32 4.58 -12.87 11.41
C ALA A 32 4.33 -11.42 10.95
N CYS A 33 5.29 -10.76 10.31
CA CYS A 33 5.19 -9.33 9.97
C CYS A 33 5.58 -8.96 8.53
N GLY A 34 6.07 -9.93 7.74
CA GLY A 34 6.49 -9.72 6.35
C GLY A 34 7.82 -8.99 6.16
N ALA A 35 8.56 -8.67 7.22
CA ALA A 35 9.86 -8.03 7.09
C ALA A 35 10.92 -9.00 6.50
N PRO A 36 11.83 -8.52 5.64
CA PRO A 36 12.89 -9.36 5.07
C PRO A 36 13.84 -9.86 6.15
N LEU A 37 14.20 -11.14 6.08
CA LEU A 37 15.15 -11.79 6.97
C LEU A 37 16.50 -11.83 6.25
N SER A 38 17.50 -11.15 6.80
CA SER A 38 18.72 -10.72 6.08
C SER A 38 19.46 -11.84 5.32
N GLY A 39 19.80 -11.57 4.04
CA GLY A 39 20.87 -12.31 3.33
C GLY A 39 20.83 -12.41 1.81
N SER A 40 19.84 -11.90 1.07
CA SER A 40 19.84 -11.95 -0.40
C SER A 40 20.46 -10.70 -1.04
N GLU A 41 21.75 -10.47 -0.77
CA GLU A 41 22.59 -9.75 -1.73
C GLU A 41 22.96 -10.74 -2.85
N ARG A 42 22.20 -10.72 -3.96
CA ARG A 42 22.69 -11.23 -5.23
C ARG A 42 22.30 -10.30 -6.38
N GLN A 43 23.33 -9.54 -6.79
CA GLN A 43 23.61 -9.03 -8.13
C GLN A 43 22.73 -7.91 -8.70
N ARG A 44 23.25 -6.69 -8.51
CA ARG A 44 23.32 -5.69 -9.59
C ARG A 44 24.22 -6.25 -10.70
N GLU A 45 23.66 -6.65 -11.83
CA GLU A 45 24.34 -6.54 -13.13
C GLU A 45 23.32 -6.62 -14.28
N SER A 46 23.31 -5.54 -15.08
CA SER A 46 23.05 -5.49 -16.53
C SER A 46 22.08 -6.51 -17.14
N THR A 47 20.87 -6.05 -17.45
CA THR A 47 20.19 -6.42 -18.70
C THR A 47 19.67 -5.13 -19.35
N ASP A 48 20.61 -4.39 -19.93
CA ASP A 48 20.40 -3.90 -21.30
C ASP A 48 20.01 -5.12 -22.16
N GLU A 49 19.14 -4.90 -23.14
CA GLU A 49 18.61 -5.88 -24.10
C GLU A 49 17.37 -6.68 -23.64
N LEU A 50 16.28 -6.47 -24.40
CA LEU A 50 14.97 -7.16 -24.37
C LEU A 50 13.86 -6.53 -23.51
N TYR A 51 13.59 -5.24 -23.71
CA TYR A 51 12.22 -4.71 -23.62
C TYR A 51 11.91 -3.86 -24.86
N GLU A 52 11.83 -4.51 -26.01
CA GLU A 52 11.13 -3.95 -27.17
C GLU A 52 9.62 -4.18 -26.97
N ASP A 53 8.87 -3.08 -27.08
CA ASP A 53 7.46 -3.02 -27.45
C ASP A 53 6.36 -2.98 -26.38
N ALA A 54 6.57 -2.21 -25.30
CA ALA A 54 5.46 -1.52 -24.66
C ALA A 54 5.90 -0.12 -24.20
N GLN A 55 5.47 0.89 -24.95
CA GLN A 55 5.79 2.31 -24.79
C GLN A 55 5.44 2.85 -23.39
N ILE A 56 6.38 2.73 -22.44
CA ILE A 56 6.38 3.52 -21.21
C ILE A 56 7.32 4.68 -21.45
N THR A 57 6.75 5.86 -21.72
CA THR A 57 7.51 7.09 -21.97
C THR A 57 8.22 7.56 -20.68
N PRO A 58 9.51 7.97 -20.76
CA PRO A 58 10.25 8.47 -19.61
C PRO A 58 9.60 9.71 -18.99
N VAL A 59 9.51 9.69 -17.66
CA VAL A 59 8.94 10.74 -16.81
C VAL A 59 9.91 11.93 -16.72
N GLU A 60 10.13 12.64 -17.82
CA GLU A 60 10.99 13.83 -17.88
C GLU A 60 10.24 15.14 -18.20
N ARG A 61 8.89 15.15 -18.18
CA ARG A 61 8.11 16.35 -18.56
C ARG A 61 7.04 16.83 -17.58
N TYR A 62 7.16 16.57 -16.27
CA TYR A 62 6.21 17.11 -15.28
C TYR A 62 6.73 18.32 -14.47
N SER A 63 7.71 19.05 -15.00
CA SER A 63 8.41 20.09 -14.24
C SER A 63 7.77 21.49 -14.25
N LEU A 64 6.69 21.78 -15.00
CA LEU A 64 6.22 23.18 -15.14
C LEU A 64 4.70 23.42 -14.97
N ALA A 65 3.92 22.41 -14.61
CA ALA A 65 2.48 22.56 -14.29
C ALA A 65 2.16 22.17 -12.82
N SER A 66 3.19 22.05 -11.99
CA SER A 66 3.16 21.40 -10.67
C SER A 66 2.61 22.27 -9.54
N SER A 67 2.71 23.60 -9.62
CA SER A 67 2.38 24.47 -8.47
C SER A 67 0.88 24.46 -8.10
N GLU A 68 -0.02 24.44 -9.07
CA GLU A 68 -1.47 24.48 -8.80
C GLU A 68 -2.04 23.11 -8.39
N VAL A 69 -1.50 22.02 -8.96
CA VAL A 69 -1.92 20.64 -8.65
C VAL A 69 -1.43 20.23 -7.27
N ASP A 70 -0.20 20.59 -6.90
CA ASP A 70 0.36 20.26 -5.58
C ASP A 70 -0.22 21.13 -4.46
N ALA A 71 -0.59 22.39 -4.73
CA ALA A 71 -1.32 23.23 -3.79
C ALA A 71 -2.74 22.72 -3.52
N ARG A 72 -3.48 22.28 -4.56
CA ARG A 72 -4.81 21.67 -4.38
C ARG A 72 -4.77 20.37 -3.60
N ARG A 73 -3.67 19.61 -3.71
CA ARG A 73 -3.48 18.38 -2.94
C ARG A 73 -3.12 18.64 -1.48
N SER A 74 -2.50 19.77 -1.14
CA SER A 74 -2.16 20.11 0.24
C SER A 74 -3.37 20.59 1.06
N GLU A 75 -4.34 21.26 0.42
CA GLU A 75 -5.59 21.67 1.08
C GLU A 75 -6.58 20.51 1.33
N GLY A 76 -6.50 19.43 0.56
CA GLY A 76 -7.42 18.29 0.66
C GLY A 76 -8.72 18.47 -0.14
N LEU A 77 -9.69 17.59 0.11
CA LEU A 77 -10.99 17.60 -0.57
C LEU A 77 -12.01 18.41 0.23
N LYS A 78 -12.86 19.18 -0.46
CA LYS A 78 -13.90 20.02 0.14
C LYS A 78 -15.29 19.42 -0.09
N PRO A 79 -16.25 19.60 0.83
CA PRO A 79 -17.64 19.22 0.61
C PRO A 79 -18.20 19.75 -0.72
N GLY A 80 -18.97 18.94 -1.41
CA GLY A 80 -19.55 19.23 -2.73
C GLY A 80 -18.60 18.94 -3.92
N MET A 81 -17.33 18.64 -3.69
CA MET A 81 -16.44 18.15 -4.74
C MET A 81 -16.82 16.73 -5.15
N VAL A 82 -16.58 16.39 -6.42
CA VAL A 82 -16.76 15.02 -6.94
C VAL A 82 -15.39 14.46 -7.34
N LEU A 83 -14.90 13.49 -6.57
CA LEU A 83 -13.65 12.79 -6.86
C LEU A 83 -13.89 11.65 -7.84
N ALA A 84 -13.02 11.51 -8.83
CA ALA A 84 -13.06 10.50 -9.88
C ALA A 84 -14.39 10.47 -10.66
N GLY A 85 -15.13 11.59 -10.67
CA GLY A 85 -16.48 11.66 -11.24
C GLY A 85 -17.53 10.78 -10.52
N ARG A 86 -17.18 10.14 -9.39
CA ARG A 86 -17.99 9.12 -8.73
C ARG A 86 -18.32 9.45 -7.29
N TYR A 87 -17.36 9.93 -6.52
CA TYR A 87 -17.50 10.10 -5.09
C TYR A 87 -17.74 11.56 -4.74
N GLU A 88 -18.96 11.90 -4.34
CA GLU A 88 -19.30 13.24 -3.89
C GLU A 88 -18.94 13.40 -2.41
N ILE A 89 -18.04 14.34 -2.12
CA ILE A 89 -17.51 14.55 -0.78
C ILE A 89 -18.56 15.26 0.07
N GLU A 90 -18.95 14.65 1.19
CA GLU A 90 -19.91 15.23 2.13
C GLU A 90 -19.20 15.99 3.26
N ALA A 91 -18.16 15.39 3.83
CA ALA A 91 -17.42 15.96 4.96
C ALA A 91 -16.02 15.34 5.13
N GLU A 92 -15.09 16.09 5.73
CA GLU A 92 -13.89 15.52 6.34
C GLU A 92 -14.28 14.87 7.68
N ILE A 93 -13.88 13.62 7.88
CA ILE A 93 -14.15 12.85 9.11
C ILE A 93 -13.00 13.00 10.09
N ALA A 94 -11.77 12.86 9.60
CA ALA A 94 -10.57 12.85 10.43
C ALA A 94 -9.31 13.10 9.61
N GLU A 95 -8.27 13.58 10.29
CA GLU A 95 -6.91 13.66 9.76
C GLU A 95 -5.98 12.76 10.57
N GLY A 96 -5.09 12.03 9.88
CA GLY A 96 -4.07 11.19 10.50
C GLY A 96 -2.73 11.28 9.77
N GLY A 97 -1.73 10.57 10.28
CA GLY A 97 -0.36 10.67 9.77
C GLY A 97 -0.17 10.26 8.30
N MET A 98 -1.05 9.40 7.77
CA MET A 98 -1.00 8.96 6.37
C MET A 98 -1.91 9.77 5.42
N GLY A 99 -2.72 10.69 5.98
CA GLY A 99 -3.67 11.49 5.21
C GLY A 99 -5.02 11.65 5.88
N LYS A 100 -6.02 12.01 5.08
CA LYS A 100 -7.33 12.44 5.55
C LYS A 100 -8.42 11.44 5.20
N LEU A 101 -9.40 11.30 6.08
CA LEU A 101 -10.61 10.51 5.89
C LEU A 101 -11.77 11.43 5.53
N TYR A 102 -12.53 11.06 4.51
CA TYR A 102 -13.72 11.78 4.08
C TYR A 102 -14.92 10.86 4.04
N LYS A 103 -16.07 11.39 4.42
CA LYS A 103 -17.38 10.80 4.13
C LYS A 103 -17.75 11.20 2.72
N ALA A 104 -18.14 10.26 1.89
CA ALA A 104 -18.54 10.52 0.52
C ALA A 104 -19.76 9.69 0.11
N TRP A 105 -20.59 10.24 -0.75
CA TRP A 105 -21.64 9.51 -1.45
C TRP A 105 -21.07 8.89 -2.72
N ASP A 106 -21.09 7.56 -2.81
CA ASP A 106 -20.73 6.83 -4.02
C ASP A 106 -21.92 6.81 -4.99
N ARG A 107 -21.83 7.60 -6.05
CA ARG A 107 -22.91 7.74 -7.06
C ARG A 107 -23.13 6.49 -7.90
N THR A 108 -22.21 5.53 -7.90
CA THR A 108 -22.34 4.31 -8.72
C THR A 108 -23.12 3.23 -7.99
N VAL A 109 -22.89 3.07 -6.69
CA VAL A 109 -23.59 2.06 -5.88
C VAL A 109 -24.66 2.66 -4.97
N GLU A 110 -24.77 3.99 -4.95
CA GLU A 110 -25.77 4.74 -4.16
C GLU A 110 -25.66 4.46 -2.65
N GLU A 111 -24.44 4.49 -2.13
CA GLU A 111 -24.16 4.28 -0.71
C GLU A 111 -23.13 5.29 -0.17
N VAL A 112 -23.17 5.52 1.15
CA VAL A 112 -22.14 6.29 1.85
C VAL A 112 -20.90 5.42 2.06
N VAL A 113 -19.75 5.97 1.69
CA VAL A 113 -18.44 5.34 1.85
C VAL A 113 -17.47 6.26 2.59
N VAL A 114 -16.39 5.68 3.10
CA VAL A 114 -15.23 6.42 3.61
C VAL A 114 -14.10 6.38 2.59
N LEU A 115 -13.54 7.55 2.30
CA LEU A 115 -12.35 7.71 1.46
C LEU A 115 -11.15 8.08 2.32
N LYS A 116 -10.11 7.25 2.32
CA LYS A 116 -8.80 7.62 2.88
C LYS A 116 -7.91 8.16 1.78
N VAL A 117 -7.77 9.49 1.73
CA VAL A 117 -6.91 10.19 0.78
C VAL A 117 -5.51 10.30 1.35
N ILE A 118 -4.52 9.85 0.58
CA ILE A 118 -3.11 9.80 0.97
C ILE A 118 -2.43 11.11 0.61
N ARG A 119 -1.66 11.64 1.56
CA ARG A 119 -0.98 12.91 1.34
C ARG A 119 0.12 12.79 0.28
N PRO A 120 0.36 13.83 -0.54
CA PRO A 120 1.36 13.79 -1.61
C PRO A 120 2.79 13.61 -1.11
N ASP A 121 3.14 14.15 0.06
CA ASP A 121 4.47 14.07 0.67
C ASP A 121 4.91 12.63 0.98
N LEU A 122 3.95 11.71 1.10
CA LEU A 122 4.22 10.29 1.29
C LEU A 122 4.47 9.56 -0.03
N LYS A 123 4.13 10.16 -1.19
CA LYS A 123 4.39 9.56 -2.51
C LYS A 123 5.88 9.51 -2.84
N GLU A 124 6.65 10.47 -2.35
CA GLU A 124 8.10 10.55 -2.57
C GLU A 124 8.85 9.43 -1.82
N ARG A 125 8.23 8.82 -0.81
CA ARG A 125 8.77 7.72 -0.02
C ARG A 125 8.27 6.38 -0.58
N ARG A 126 8.94 5.90 -1.65
CA ARG A 126 8.56 4.66 -2.35
C ARG A 126 8.47 3.43 -1.43
N ASP A 127 9.28 3.37 -0.38
CA ASP A 127 9.25 2.31 0.63
C ASP A 127 7.95 2.28 1.45
N LEU A 128 7.40 3.46 1.79
CA LEU A 128 6.12 3.58 2.49
C LEU A 128 4.95 3.14 1.61
N LEU A 129 4.94 3.53 0.34
CA LEU A 129 3.90 3.12 -0.61
C LEU A 129 3.85 1.60 -0.82
N VAL A 130 5.02 0.94 -0.87
CA VAL A 130 5.09 -0.52 -1.00
C VAL A 130 4.52 -1.21 0.24
N ARG A 131 4.90 -0.76 1.45
CA ARG A 131 4.36 -1.30 2.70
C ARG A 131 2.85 -1.07 2.81
N PHE A 132 2.41 0.14 2.49
CA PHE A 132 1.00 0.51 2.50
C PHE A 132 0.16 -0.36 1.56
N ARG A 133 0.61 -0.59 0.32
CA ARG A 133 -0.06 -1.50 -0.60
C ARG A 133 -0.11 -2.94 -0.06
N ASN A 134 0.95 -3.41 0.58
CA ASN A 134 0.97 -4.74 1.18
C ASN A 134 0.01 -4.85 2.38
N GLU A 135 -0.05 -3.85 3.24
CA GLU A 135 -1.01 -3.78 4.35
C GLU A 135 -2.45 -3.81 3.84
N ILE A 136 -2.77 -3.05 2.79
CA ILE A 136 -4.12 -3.06 2.21
C ILE A 136 -4.44 -4.41 1.60
N LYS A 137 -3.50 -5.04 0.88
CA LYS A 137 -3.70 -6.40 0.34
C LYS A 137 -4.05 -7.41 1.44
N LEU A 138 -3.44 -7.28 2.61
CA LEU A 138 -3.76 -8.11 3.77
C LEU A 138 -5.12 -7.74 4.38
N ALA A 139 -5.38 -6.45 4.58
CA ALA A 139 -6.62 -5.95 5.15
C ALA A 139 -7.85 -6.29 4.29
N ARG A 140 -7.73 -6.31 2.95
CA ARG A 140 -8.79 -6.75 2.03
C ARG A 140 -9.20 -8.22 2.22
N LYS A 141 -8.32 -9.06 2.78
CA LYS A 141 -8.63 -10.47 3.08
C LYS A 141 -9.42 -10.63 4.38
N LEU A 142 -9.48 -9.59 5.22
CA LEU A 142 -10.22 -9.62 6.47
C LEU A 142 -11.68 -9.26 6.21
N THR A 143 -12.58 -10.13 6.61
CA THR A 143 -14.02 -9.88 6.61
C THR A 143 -14.54 -10.19 8.01
N HIS A 144 -14.98 -9.16 8.73
CA HIS A 144 -15.53 -9.30 10.07
C HIS A 144 -16.49 -8.13 10.34
N PRO A 145 -17.62 -8.31 11.05
CA PRO A 145 -18.57 -7.23 11.33
C PRO A 145 -17.97 -6.03 12.07
N ASN A 146 -16.87 -6.24 12.81
CA ASN A 146 -16.18 -5.19 13.57
C ASN A 146 -14.93 -4.65 12.86
N ILE A 147 -14.72 -4.96 11.57
CA ILE A 147 -13.58 -4.48 10.78
C ILE A 147 -14.11 -3.80 9.53
N ALA A 148 -13.75 -2.53 9.31
CA ALA A 148 -14.11 -1.80 8.10
C ALA A 148 -13.60 -2.53 6.85
N ARG A 149 -14.50 -2.81 5.91
CA ARG A 149 -14.16 -3.52 4.68
C ARG A 149 -13.53 -2.55 3.70
N ILE A 150 -12.32 -2.86 3.25
CA ILE A 150 -11.69 -2.12 2.15
C ILE A 150 -12.23 -2.63 0.82
N HIS A 151 -12.74 -1.73 0.00
CA HIS A 151 -13.27 -2.03 -1.32
C HIS A 151 -12.16 -2.00 -2.38
N ASP A 152 -11.50 -0.85 -2.53
CA ASP A 152 -10.55 -0.60 -3.62
C ASP A 152 -9.48 0.45 -3.29
N ILE A 153 -8.42 0.48 -4.11
CA ILE A 153 -7.37 1.50 -4.11
C ILE A 153 -7.36 2.14 -5.49
N ALA A 154 -7.46 3.46 -5.56
CA ALA A 154 -7.49 4.18 -6.83
C ALA A 154 -6.64 5.45 -6.80
N THR A 155 -6.27 5.89 -8.00
CA THR A 155 -5.62 7.19 -8.23
C THR A 155 -6.46 7.95 -9.26
N ALA A 156 -6.97 9.13 -8.89
CA ALA A 156 -7.76 9.98 -9.78
C ALA A 156 -7.67 11.45 -9.33
N ASP A 157 -7.79 12.40 -10.28
CA ASP A 157 -7.74 13.84 -10.03
C ASP A 157 -6.51 14.30 -9.23
N GLY A 158 -5.41 13.55 -9.37
CA GLY A 158 -4.19 13.73 -8.61
C GLY A 158 -4.21 13.12 -7.21
N PHE A 159 -5.32 12.60 -6.69
CA PHE A 159 -5.36 11.98 -5.37
C PHE A 159 -5.14 10.48 -5.46
N ASP A 160 -4.38 9.93 -4.50
CA ASP A 160 -4.38 8.49 -4.22
C ASP A 160 -5.32 8.26 -3.05
N PHE A 161 -6.23 7.30 -3.16
CA PHE A 161 -7.21 7.05 -2.12
C PHE A 161 -7.60 5.58 -2.01
N ILE A 162 -8.10 5.22 -0.82
CA ILE A 162 -8.75 3.95 -0.55
C ILE A 162 -10.23 4.20 -0.29
N THR A 163 -11.09 3.38 -0.88
CA THR A 163 -12.52 3.33 -0.54
C THR A 163 -12.78 2.21 0.47
N MET A 164 -13.54 2.50 1.52
CA MET A 164 -13.95 1.52 2.54
C MET A 164 -15.39 1.75 2.98
N SER A 165 -16.00 0.73 3.59
CA SER A 165 -17.33 0.83 4.18
C SER A 165 -17.36 1.90 5.28
N TYR A 166 -18.45 2.65 5.36
CA TYR A 166 -18.70 3.59 6.45
C TYR A 166 -19.03 2.89 7.76
#